data_AF-A0A660YX71-F1
#
_entry.id   AF-A0A660YX71-F1
#
_cell.length_a   1.000
_cell.length_b   1.000
_cell.length_c   1.000
_cell.angle_alpha   90.00
_cell.angle_beta   90.00
_cell.angle_gamma   90.00
#
_symmetry.space_group_name_H-M   'P 1'
#
loop_
_entity.id
_entity.type
_entity.pdbx_description
1 polymer ?
#
loop_
_entity_poly.entity_id
_entity_poly.type
_entity_poly.pdbx_seq_one_letter_code
_entity_poly.pdbx_strand_id
1 'polypeptide(L)'
;MENNTTSEEHLIPYKTFIWVWVTLIFLTFTTVGASTYFPGTIGIAVAIIVTPIKAFLVLEIFMHLRYESKVFRYMFISAILIMAVFMGLTLVDYIYR
;
A
#
# COMPACT_ATOMS: atom_id res chain seq x y z
N MET A 1 34.09 16.76 33.68
CA MET A 1 32.70 17.09 34.05
C MET A 1 31.88 17.09 32.77
N GLU A 2 30.93 16.17 32.74
CA GLU A 2 29.80 15.96 31.83
C GLU A 2 29.39 17.10 30.88
N ASN A 3 29.23 16.77 29.58
CA ASN A 3 27.96 17.01 28.87
C ASN A 3 27.79 16.02 27.70
N ASN A 4 27.15 14.91 28.04
CA ASN A 4 26.43 14.01 27.14
C ASN A 4 25.74 14.73 25.97
N THR A 5 26.14 14.32 24.77
CA THR A 5 25.56 14.61 23.47
C THR A 5 24.04 14.48 23.48
N THR A 6 23.34 15.57 23.20
CA THR A 6 21.92 15.59 22.88
C THR A 6 21.66 14.65 21.71
N SER A 7 21.08 13.49 22.02
CA SER A 7 20.46 12.58 21.08
C SER A 7 19.25 13.27 20.45
N GLU A 8 19.48 14.14 19.48
CA GLU A 8 18.48 14.56 18.50
C GLU A 8 18.27 13.38 17.54
N GLU A 9 17.72 12.30 18.09
CA GLU A 9 17.27 11.14 17.36
C GLU A 9 16.12 11.66 16.48
N HIS A 10 16.39 11.87 15.19
CA HIS A 10 15.41 12.27 14.17
C HIS A 10 14.45 11.10 13.92
N LEU A 11 13.74 10.70 14.98
CA LEU A 11 12.69 9.71 14.97
C LEU A 11 11.53 10.33 14.22
N ILE A 12 11.42 9.92 12.96
CA ILE A 12 10.29 10.16 12.08
C ILE A 12 9.03 10.02 12.93
N PRO A 13 8.18 11.06 12.99
CA PRO A 13 7.17 11.17 14.03
C PRO A 13 6.24 9.95 13.98
N TYR A 14 6.26 9.14 15.04
CA TYR A 14 5.42 7.95 15.23
C TYR A 14 3.93 8.23 14.98
N LYS A 15 3.52 9.50 15.13
CA LYS A 15 2.19 10.01 14.78
C LYS A 15 1.78 9.72 13.33
N THR A 16 2.70 9.79 12.37
CA THR A 16 2.39 9.50 10.96
C THR A 16 2.05 8.02 10.76
N PHE A 17 2.83 7.13 11.39
CA PHE A 17 2.56 5.69 11.34
C PHE A 17 1.22 5.33 12.01
N ILE A 18 0.87 5.97 13.13
CA ILE A 18 -0.39 5.74 13.82
C ILE A 18 -1.60 6.15 12.98
N TRP A 19 -1.52 7.30 12.29
CA TRP A 19 -2.61 7.81 11.45
C TRP A 19 -2.87 6.89 10.24
N VAL A 20 -1.78 6.41 9.64
CA VAL A 20 -1.84 5.49 8.51
C VAL A 20 -2.35 4.13 8.96
N TRP A 21 -1.93 3.65 10.13
CA TRP A 21 -2.46 2.42 10.71
C TRP A 21 -3.99 2.46 10.91
N VAL A 22 -4.52 3.56 11.46
CA VAL A 22 -5.98 3.76 11.57
C VAL A 22 -6.65 3.76 10.19
N THR A 23 -6.04 4.43 9.21
CA THR A 23 -6.56 4.47 7.83
C THR A 23 -6.59 3.08 7.19
N LEU A 24 -5.56 2.25 7.41
CA LEU A 24 -5.49 0.88 6.91
C LEU A 24 -6.54 -0.02 7.56
N ILE A 25 -6.78 0.14 8.87
CA ILE A 25 -7.85 -0.56 9.57
C ILE A 25 -9.21 -0.18 8.98
N PHE A 26 -9.46 1.10 8.77
CA PHE A 26 -10.70 1.58 8.17
C PHE A 26 -10.94 1.00 6.77
N LEU A 27 -9.92 1.01 5.89
CA LEU A 27 -9.99 0.37 4.58
C LEU A 27 -10.25 -1.14 4.69
N THR A 28 -9.64 -1.81 5.66
CA THR A 28 -9.84 -3.25 5.88
C THR A 28 -11.27 -3.56 6.32
N PHE A 29 -11.81 -2.80 7.27
CA PHE A 29 -13.22 -2.91 7.66
C PHE A 29 -14.17 -2.66 6.48
N THR A 30 -13.84 -1.69 5.62
CA THR A 30 -14.62 -1.42 4.41
C THR A 30 -14.66 -2.65 3.48
N THR A 31 -13.52 -3.29 3.25
CA THR A 31 -13.45 -4.50 2.40
C THR A 31 -14.18 -5.69 3.04
N VAL A 32 -14.01 -5.90 4.35
CA VAL A 32 -14.70 -7.00 5.07
C VAL A 32 -16.21 -6.76 5.10
N GLY A 33 -16.65 -5.53 5.35
CA GLY A 33 -18.04 -5.12 5.29
C GLY A 33 -18.63 -5.32 3.90
N ALA A 34 -17.93 -4.89 2.85
CA ALA A 34 -18.36 -5.11 1.47
C ALA A 34 -18.50 -6.60 1.14
N SER A 35 -17.57 -7.43 1.60
CA SER A 35 -17.64 -8.90 1.42
C SER A 35 -18.78 -9.55 2.20
N THR A 36 -19.09 -9.04 3.40
CA THR A 36 -20.10 -9.62 4.30
C THR A 36 -21.53 -9.21 3.94
N TYR A 37 -21.75 -7.92 3.62
CA TYR A 37 -23.08 -7.37 3.36
C TYR A 37 -23.48 -7.41 1.87
N PHE A 38 -22.51 -7.39 0.95
CA PHE A 38 -22.76 -7.45 -0.50
C PHE A 38 -22.02 -8.63 -1.16
N PRO A 39 -22.35 -9.88 -0.79
CA PRO A 39 -21.75 -11.05 -1.41
C PRO A 39 -22.06 -11.08 -2.91
N GLY A 40 -21.07 -11.45 -3.73
CA GLY A 40 -21.17 -11.51 -5.18
C GLY A 40 -20.31 -10.44 -5.87
N THR A 41 -20.73 -10.03 -7.08
CA THR A 41 -19.95 -9.14 -7.96
C THR A 41 -19.61 -7.79 -7.32
N ILE A 42 -20.50 -7.26 -6.49
CA ILE A 42 -20.33 -5.96 -5.82
C ILE A 42 -19.20 -6.02 -4.80
N GLY A 43 -19.17 -7.04 -3.93
CA GLY A 43 -18.08 -7.25 -2.97
C GLY A 43 -16.72 -7.44 -3.66
N ILE A 44 -16.69 -8.18 -4.78
CA ILE A 44 -15.47 -8.38 -5.58
C ILE A 44 -14.98 -7.07 -6.20
N ALA A 45 -15.87 -6.28 -6.79
CA ALA A 45 -15.52 -4.99 -7.38
C ALA A 45 -14.93 -4.04 -6.33
N VAL A 46 -15.54 -3.96 -5.14
CA VAL A 46 -15.01 -3.16 -4.03
C VAL A 46 -13.64 -3.68 -3.58
N ALA A 47 -13.47 -4.99 -3.45
CA ALA A 47 -12.19 -5.58 -3.05
C ALA A 47 -11.06 -5.25 -4.03
N ILE A 48 -11.32 -5.32 -5.35
CA ILE A 48 -10.34 -5.00 -6.39
C ILE A 48 -9.96 -3.52 -6.37
N ILE A 49 -10.87 -2.61 -6.02
CA ILE A 49 -10.60 -1.16 -5.94
C ILE A 49 -9.86 -0.80 -4.64
N VAL A 50 -10.32 -1.33 -3.51
CA VAL A 50 -9.78 -0.95 -2.18
C VAL A 50 -8.39 -1.54 -1.93
N THR A 51 -8.13 -2.74 -2.44
CA THR A 51 -6.84 -3.43 -2.27
C THR A 51 -5.62 -2.64 -2.78
N PRO A 52 -5.59 -2.12 -4.01
CA PRO A 52 -4.45 -1.34 -4.50
C PRO A 52 -4.29 -0.02 -3.75
N ILE A 53 -5.37 0.62 -3.30
CA ILE A 53 -5.31 1.85 -2.48
C ILE A 53 -4.61 1.58 -1.15
N LYS A 54 -4.99 0.49 -0.48
CA LYS A 54 -4.33 0.02 0.75
C LYS A 54 -2.83 -0.22 0.51
N ALA A 55 -2.50 -0.94 -0.56
CA ALA A 55 -1.10 -1.24 -0.92
C ALA A 55 -0.30 0.04 -1.18
N PHE A 56 -0.85 0.98 -1.96
CA PHE A 56 -0.23 2.27 -2.25
C PHE A 56 0.08 3.07 -0.98
N LEU A 57 -0.86 3.13 -0.03
CA LEU A 57 -0.67 3.84 1.23
C LEU A 57 0.45 3.21 2.09
N VAL A 58 0.54 1.88 2.11
CA VAL A 58 1.63 1.17 2.78
C VAL A 58 2.98 1.51 2.13
N LEU A 59 3.01 1.55 0.80
CA LEU A 59 4.20 1.82 0.02
C LEU A 59 4.74 3.25 0.19
N GLU A 60 3.86 4.24 0.17
CA GLU A 60 4.27 5.63 0.32
C GLU A 60 4.83 5.92 1.72
N ILE A 61 4.28 5.29 2.75
CA ILE A 61 4.58 5.61 4.16
C ILE A 61 5.54 4.60 4.81
N PHE A 62 5.21 3.30 4.82
CA PHE A 62 6.00 2.30 5.55
C PHE A 62 7.28 1.90 4.82
N MET A 63 7.25 1.90 3.48
CA MET A 63 8.46 1.67 2.67
C MET A 63 9.31 2.94 2.49
N HIS A 64 8.97 4.04 3.19
CA HIS A 64 9.62 5.34 3.05
C HIS A 64 9.78 5.82 1.61
N LEU A 65 8.98 5.34 0.65
CA LEU A 65 9.17 5.68 -0.77
C LEU A 65 9.03 7.20 -1.03
N ARG A 66 8.33 7.91 -0.14
CA ARG A 66 8.23 9.38 -0.13
C ARG A 66 9.47 10.09 0.42
N TYR A 67 10.22 9.44 1.33
CA TYR A 67 11.40 9.97 2.01
C TYR A 67 12.72 9.51 1.38
N GLU A 68 12.68 8.39 0.65
CA GLU A 68 13.78 7.81 -0.10
C GLU A 68 14.00 8.50 -1.46
N SER A 69 15.17 8.27 -2.06
CA SER A 69 15.53 8.89 -3.33
C SER A 69 14.53 8.57 -4.45
N LYS A 70 14.29 9.54 -5.34
CA LYS A 70 13.34 9.39 -6.47
C LYS A 70 13.62 8.15 -7.34
N VAL A 71 14.85 7.64 -7.32
CA VAL A 71 15.28 6.42 -8.04
C VAL A 71 14.52 5.18 -7.56
N PHE A 72 14.36 4.99 -6.25
CA PHE A 72 13.60 3.84 -5.71
C PHE A 72 12.14 3.87 -6.15
N ARG A 73 11.54 5.07 -6.23
CA ARG A 73 10.18 5.24 -6.74
C ARG A 73 10.05 4.78 -8.20
N TYR A 74 10.98 5.18 -9.08
CA TYR A 74 10.95 4.73 -10.48
C TYR A 74 11.19 3.23 -10.63
N MET A 75 12.13 2.67 -9.85
CA MET A 75 12.40 1.23 -9.84
C MET A 75 11.16 0.43 -9.43
N PHE A 76 10.47 0.86 -8.38
CA PHE A 76 9.24 0.20 -7.93
C PHE A 76 8.10 0.32 -8.95
N ILE A 77 7.89 1.51 -9.54
CA ILE A 77 6.89 1.69 -10.61
C ILE A 77 7.19 0.77 -11.79
N SER A 78 8.47 0.61 -12.16
CA SER A 78 8.86 -0.32 -13.24
C SER A 78 8.54 -1.78 -12.88
N ALA A 79 8.74 -2.20 -11.62
CA ALA A 79 8.41 -3.53 -11.15
C ALA A 79 6.89 -3.79 -11.17
N ILE A 80 6.08 -2.84 -10.69
CA ILE A 80 4.61 -2.92 -10.79
C ILE A 80 4.16 -2.98 -12.24
N LEU A 81 4.76 -2.17 -13.12
CA LEU A 81 4.38 -2.13 -14.53
C LEU A 81 4.65 -3.47 -15.21
N ILE A 82 5.83 -4.05 -15.00
CA ILE A 82 6.17 -5.37 -15.51
C ILE A 82 5.18 -6.42 -14.95
N MET A 83 4.94 -6.42 -13.64
CA MET A 83 3.98 -7.35 -13.03
C MET A 83 2.56 -7.20 -13.59
N ALA A 84 2.09 -5.97 -13.80
CA ALA A 84 0.78 -5.71 -14.38
C ALA A 84 0.68 -6.21 -15.83
N VAL A 85 1.73 -6.05 -16.64
CA VAL A 85 1.79 -6.59 -18.00
C VAL A 85 1.73 -8.10 -17.99
N PHE A 86 2.56 -8.78 -17.18
CA PHE A 86 2.53 -10.24 -17.07
C PHE A 86 1.16 -10.74 -16.59
N MET A 87 0.60 -10.12 -15.55
CA MET A 87 -0.71 -10.49 -15.01
C MET A 87 -1.81 -10.30 -16.07
N GLY A 88 -1.78 -9.20 -16.81
CA GLY A 88 -2.72 -8.95 -17.92
C GLY A 88 -2.61 -10.00 -19.02
N LEU A 89 -1.39 -10.35 -19.44
CA LEU A 89 -1.16 -11.39 -20.44
C LEU A 89 -1.66 -12.77 -19.96
N THR A 90 -1.41 -13.12 -18.71
CA THR A 90 -1.91 -14.39 -18.13
C THR A 90 -3.43 -14.42 -18.05
N LEU A 91 -4.09 -13.31 -17.71
CA LEU A 91 -5.56 -13.23 -17.68
C LEU A 91 -6.15 -13.34 -19.09
N VAL A 92 -5.53 -12.69 -20.08
CA VAL A 92 -5.90 -12.82 -21.49
C VAL A 92 -5.77 -14.27 -21.92
N ASP A 93 -4.62 -14.90 -21.69
CA ASP A 93 -4.38 -16.31 -22.04
C ASP A 93 -5.42 -17.25 -21.39
N TYR A 94 -5.75 -17.03 -20.12
CA TYR A 94 -6.79 -17.79 -19.42
C TYR A 94 -8.19 -17.62 -20.01
N ILE A 95 -8.57 -16.41 -20.43
CA ILE A 95 -9.88 -16.14 -21.03
C ILE A 95 -10.02 -16.79 -22.42
N TYR A 96 -8.93 -16.87 -23.18
CA TYR A 96 -8.92 -17.43 -24.54
C TYR A 96 -8.62 -18.94 -24.59
N ARG A 97 -8.45 -19.60 -23.45
CA ARG A 97 -8.25 -21.05 -23.32
C ARG A 97 -9.53 -21.76 -22.89
#